data_AF-A0A2H1WFN8-F1
#
_entry.id   AF-A0A2H1WFN8-F1
#
_cell.length_a   1.000
_cell.length_b   1.000
_cell.length_c   1.000
_cell.angle_alpha   90.00
_cell.angle_beta   90.00
_cell.angle_gamma   90.00
#
_symmetry.space_group_name_H-M   'P 1'
#
loop_
_entity.id
_entity.type
_entity.pdbx_description
1 polymer ?
#
loop_
_entity_poly.entity_id
_entity_poly.type
_entity_poly.pdbx_seq_one_letter_code
_entity_poly.pdbx_strand_id
1 'polypeptide(L)'
;MKLKQELLVQPAGELWKSIRVELKEDVTTRDRDLAAIREWLKKQPHLPDDWETGPIMTFLRGSSFSLEKCKRKLDMYFTMRAACPEFFTKRDATRPELNEIMTNKIQGPPLPGITPNGRRVTICRAYKDFSSHRGLSINQHAC
;
A
#
# COMPACT_ATOMS: atom_id res chain seq x y z
N MET A 1 -14.44 -8.65 -22.57
CA MET A 1 -14.55 -7.25 -22.10
C MET A 1 -13.15 -6.68 -21.97
N LYS A 2 -12.70 -5.86 -22.92
CA LYS A 2 -11.38 -5.20 -22.84
C LYS A 2 -11.48 -4.11 -21.78
N LEU A 3 -10.86 -4.29 -20.62
CA LEU A 3 -10.65 -3.23 -19.63
C LEU A 3 -9.89 -2.11 -20.34
N LYS A 4 -10.50 -0.92 -20.46
CA LYS A 4 -9.80 0.26 -20.99
C LYS A 4 -8.58 0.50 -20.10
N GLN A 5 -7.39 0.31 -20.67
CA GLN A 5 -6.16 0.83 -20.11
C GLN A 5 -6.32 2.34 -19.93
N GLU A 6 -5.83 2.84 -18.81
CA GLU A 6 -5.68 4.27 -18.46
C GLU A 6 -6.85 4.94 -17.74
N LEU A 7 -7.32 4.35 -16.64
CA LEU A 7 -7.96 5.13 -15.57
C LEU A 7 -6.97 6.12 -14.90
N LEU A 8 -5.68 5.77 -14.91
CA LEU A 8 -4.61 6.56 -14.30
C LEU A 8 -3.47 6.74 -15.31
N VAL A 9 -3.11 7.99 -15.60
CA VAL A 9 -1.95 8.34 -16.42
C VAL A 9 -0.70 7.90 -15.66
N GLN A 10 0.17 7.10 -16.26
CA GLN A 10 1.46 6.72 -15.66
C GLN A 10 2.51 7.80 -15.95
N PRO A 11 3.51 8.01 -15.07
CA PRO A 11 4.60 8.91 -15.41
C PRO A 11 5.33 8.34 -16.64
N ALA A 12 5.94 9.21 -17.46
CA ALA A 12 6.72 8.82 -18.64
C ALA A 12 7.91 9.77 -18.86
N GLY A 13 8.87 9.34 -19.70
CA GLY A 13 9.99 10.17 -20.14
C GLY A 13 10.87 10.72 -19.00
N GLU A 14 11.14 12.02 -19.03
CA GLU A 14 11.99 12.71 -18.05
C GLU A 14 11.46 12.61 -16.61
N LEU A 15 10.13 12.57 -16.43
CA LEU A 15 9.53 12.45 -15.11
C LEU A 15 9.87 11.11 -14.43
N TRP A 16 10.04 10.03 -15.19
CA TRP A 16 10.51 8.77 -14.63
C TRP A 16 11.96 8.84 -14.18
N LYS A 17 12.80 9.54 -14.95
CA LYS A 17 14.22 9.68 -14.64
C LYS A 17 14.39 10.49 -13.35
N SER A 18 13.66 11.59 -13.20
CA SER A 18 13.70 12.40 -11.97
C SER A 18 13.22 11.62 -10.75
N ILE A 19 12.11 10.86 -10.86
CA ILE A 19 11.61 10.00 -9.77
C ILE A 19 12.65 8.94 -9.37
N ARG A 20 13.31 8.30 -10.33
CA ARG A 20 14.35 7.29 -10.03
C ARG A 20 15.52 7.89 -9.25
N VAL A 21 15.98 9.08 -9.65
CA VAL A 21 17.04 9.81 -8.94
C VAL A 21 16.59 10.18 -7.53
N GLU A 22 15.37 10.70 -7.35
CA GLU A 22 14.81 11.03 -6.03
C GLU A 22 14.74 9.79 -5.10
N LEU A 23 14.34 8.64 -5.65
CA LEU A 23 14.23 7.38 -4.92
C LEU A 23 15.56 6.64 -4.74
N LYS A 24 16.67 7.13 -5.30
CA LYS A 24 17.96 6.42 -5.34
C LYS A 24 17.84 5.03 -5.99
N GLU A 25 16.97 4.92 -6.99
CA GLU A 25 16.74 3.67 -7.71
C GLU A 25 17.82 3.50 -8.79
N ASP A 26 18.72 2.53 -8.56
CA ASP A 26 19.67 2.06 -9.57
C ASP A 26 19.20 0.71 -10.12
N VAL A 27 19.11 0.62 -11.46
CA VAL A 27 18.67 -0.58 -12.16
C VAL A 27 19.65 -1.74 -11.92
N THR A 28 20.92 -1.44 -11.70
CA THR A 28 21.97 -2.46 -11.50
C THR A 28 21.96 -3.05 -10.09
N THR A 29 21.55 -2.28 -9.07
CA THR A 29 21.55 -2.74 -7.67
C THR A 29 20.23 -3.35 -7.24
N ARG A 30 19.14 -3.00 -7.93
CA ARG A 30 17.78 -3.38 -7.56
C ARG A 30 17.57 -4.90 -7.43
N ASP A 31 18.15 -5.69 -8.33
CA ASP A 31 18.00 -7.16 -8.27
C ASP A 31 18.79 -7.75 -7.10
N ARG A 32 19.95 -7.16 -6.78
CA ARG A 32 20.74 -7.51 -5.58
C ARG A 32 19.98 -7.16 -4.31
N ASP A 33 19.39 -5.97 -4.22
CA ASP A 33 18.61 -5.54 -3.05
C ASP A 33 17.38 -6.42 -2.86
N LEU A 34 16.72 -6.81 -3.95
CA LEU A 34 15.61 -7.74 -3.92
C LEU A 34 16.01 -9.12 -3.41
N ALA A 35 17.13 -9.66 -3.91
CA ALA A 35 17.68 -10.93 -3.40
C ALA A 35 18.03 -10.83 -1.90
N ALA A 36 18.62 -9.72 -1.46
CA ALA A 36 18.96 -9.50 -0.06
C ALA A 36 17.72 -9.48 0.86
N ILE A 37 16.62 -8.87 0.42
CA ILE A 37 15.35 -8.88 1.17
C ILE A 37 14.75 -10.28 1.20
N ARG A 38 14.76 -11.02 0.08
CA ARG A 38 14.27 -12.42 0.04
C ARG A 38 15.02 -13.32 1.01
N GLU A 39 16.35 -13.23 1.01
CA GLU A 39 17.18 -14.00 1.93
C GLU A 39 17.02 -13.58 3.38
N TRP A 40 16.70 -12.31 3.64
CA TRP A 40 16.37 -11.86 4.98
C TRP A 40 15.00 -12.38 5.46
N LEU A 41 13.98 -12.41 4.60
CA LEU A 41 12.64 -12.93 4.94
C LEU A 41 12.71 -14.38 5.44
N LYS A 42 13.45 -15.26 4.74
CA LYS A 42 13.69 -16.66 5.15
C LYS A 42 14.33 -16.82 6.53
N LYS A 43 15.04 -15.80 7.02
CA LYS A 43 15.72 -15.85 8.32
C LYS A 43 14.81 -15.42 9.47
N GLN A 44 13.63 -14.87 9.17
CA GLN A 44 12.70 -14.38 10.18
C GLN A 44 11.55 -15.40 10.33
N PRO A 45 11.46 -16.14 11.45
CA PRO A 45 10.50 -17.23 11.62
C PRO A 45 9.03 -16.78 11.69
N HIS A 46 8.78 -15.51 11.99
CA HIS A 46 7.44 -14.91 12.05
C HIS A 46 7.00 -14.29 10.71
N LEU A 47 7.88 -14.27 9.70
CA LEU A 47 7.58 -13.77 8.36
C LEU A 47 7.44 -14.94 7.37
N PRO A 48 6.80 -14.72 6.21
CA PRO A 48 6.75 -15.75 5.16
C PRO A 48 8.14 -16.04 4.59
N ASP A 49 8.44 -17.31 4.36
CA ASP A 49 9.70 -17.77 3.73
C ASP A 49 9.88 -17.24 2.31
N ASP A 50 8.77 -17.03 1.59
CA ASP A 50 8.77 -16.47 0.24
C ASP A 50 7.63 -15.48 0.05
N TRP A 51 7.85 -14.52 -0.86
CA TRP A 51 6.84 -13.56 -1.28
C TRP A 51 7.04 -13.09 -2.72
N GLU A 52 5.99 -12.51 -3.30
CA GLU A 52 6.00 -12.06 -4.69
C GLU A 52 6.99 -10.89 -4.93
N THR A 53 7.67 -10.92 -6.08
CA THR A 53 8.66 -9.90 -6.49
C THR A 53 8.05 -8.50 -6.57
N GLY A 54 6.82 -8.37 -7.10
CA GLY A 54 6.15 -7.08 -7.30
C GLY A 54 5.93 -6.29 -6.01
N PRO A 55 5.30 -6.88 -4.98
CA PRO A 55 5.18 -6.27 -3.66
C PRO A 55 6.54 -5.91 -3.05
N ILE A 56 7.50 -6.84 -3.00
CA ILE A 56 8.85 -6.57 -2.46
C ILE A 56 9.47 -5.34 -3.13
N MET A 57 9.38 -5.27 -4.46
CA MET A 57 9.89 -4.13 -5.23
C MET A 57 9.20 -2.81 -4.85
N THR A 58 7.89 -2.86 -4.60
CA THR A 58 7.11 -1.70 -4.17
C THR A 58 7.57 -1.21 -2.79
N PHE A 59 7.88 -2.13 -1.86
CA PHE A 59 8.43 -1.79 -0.54
C PHE A 59 9.84 -1.19 -0.62
N LEU A 60 10.68 -1.71 -1.51
CA LEU A 60 12.02 -1.16 -1.79
C LEU A 60 11.93 0.27 -2.33
N ARG A 61 11.10 0.49 -3.35
CA ARG A 61 10.85 1.83 -3.91
C ARG A 61 10.29 2.78 -2.86
N GLY A 62 9.33 2.34 -2.06
CA GLY A 62 8.76 3.11 -0.95
C GLY A 62 9.74 3.37 0.20
N SER A 63 10.91 2.75 0.20
CA SER A 63 11.97 2.93 1.21
C SER A 63 13.20 3.65 0.64
N SER A 64 13.11 4.19 -0.58
CA SER A 64 14.23 4.78 -1.31
C SER A 64 15.43 3.83 -1.38
N PHE A 65 15.18 2.54 -1.60
CA PHE A 65 16.17 1.46 -1.67
C PHE A 65 17.04 1.28 -0.41
N SER A 66 16.63 1.83 0.74
CA SER A 66 17.25 1.52 2.02
C SER A 66 16.75 0.17 2.55
N LEU A 67 17.64 -0.83 2.58
CA LEU A 67 17.33 -2.17 3.08
C LEU A 67 16.78 -2.16 4.51
N GLU A 68 17.39 -1.39 5.41
CA GLU A 68 16.97 -1.32 6.81
C GLU A 68 15.56 -0.72 6.98
N LYS A 69 15.23 0.32 6.19
CA LYS A 69 13.88 0.88 6.17
C LYS A 69 12.87 -0.10 5.57
N CYS A 70 13.28 -0.82 4.51
CA CYS A 70 12.45 -1.83 3.85
C CYS A 70 12.10 -2.97 4.80
N LYS A 71 13.11 -3.56 5.47
CA LYS A 71 12.94 -4.62 6.48
C LYS A 71 11.94 -4.22 7.57
N ARG A 72 12.11 -3.03 8.15
CA ARG A 72 11.20 -2.51 9.19
C ARG A 72 9.76 -2.34 8.69
N LYS A 73 9.58 -1.85 7.46
CA LYS A 73 8.25 -1.70 6.86
C LYS A 73 7.60 -3.05 6.58
N LEU A 74 8.36 -4.02 6.08
CA LEU A 74 7.88 -5.37 5.82
C LEU A 74 7.47 -6.08 7.11
N ASP A 75 8.30 -6.00 8.13
CA ASP A 75 8.04 -6.57 9.45
C ASP A 75 6.74 -6.01 10.05
N MET A 76 6.58 -4.69 10.05
CA MET A 76 5.36 -4.03 10.51
C MET A 76 4.14 -4.40 9.66
N TYR A 77 4.32 -4.53 8.35
CA TYR A 77 3.23 -4.87 7.43
C TYR A 77 2.63 -6.26 7.72
N PHE A 78 3.47 -7.27 7.93
CA PHE A 78 2.99 -8.61 8.30
C PHE A 78 2.44 -8.64 9.72
N THR A 79 3.10 -7.96 10.66
CA THR A 79 2.66 -7.86 12.06
C THR A 79 1.26 -7.25 12.17
N MET A 80 1.01 -6.11 11.53
CA MET A 80 -0.29 -5.43 11.61
C MET A 80 -1.43 -6.25 10.99
N ARG A 81 -1.13 -7.05 9.97
CA ARG A 81 -2.12 -7.92 9.33
C ARG A 81 -2.48 -9.13 10.17
N ALA A 82 -1.51 -9.67 10.90
CA ALA A 82 -1.75 -10.72 11.87
C ALA A 82 -2.49 -10.18 13.11
N ALA A 83 -2.15 -8.97 13.55
CA ALA A 83 -2.72 -8.36 14.76
C ALA A 83 -4.17 -7.89 14.58
N CYS A 84 -4.55 -7.38 13.39
CA CYS A 84 -5.87 -6.82 13.14
C CYS A 84 -6.56 -7.48 11.93
N PRO A 85 -6.86 -8.80 11.98
CA PRO A 85 -7.42 -9.53 10.85
C PRO A 85 -8.77 -8.99 10.37
N GLU A 86 -9.54 -8.32 11.23
CA GLU A 86 -10.82 -7.69 10.90
C GLU A 86 -10.72 -6.64 9.79
N PHE A 87 -9.57 -5.95 9.65
CA PHE A 87 -9.35 -4.97 8.59
C PHE A 87 -8.74 -5.58 7.32
N PHE A 88 -8.01 -6.69 7.44
CA PHE A 88 -7.18 -7.23 6.36
C PHE A 88 -7.71 -8.53 5.74
N THR A 89 -8.66 -9.20 6.39
CA THR A 89 -9.31 -10.42 5.89
C THR A 89 -10.69 -10.14 5.27
N LYS A 90 -11.19 -11.07 4.44
CA LYS A 90 -12.55 -11.02 3.84
C LYS A 90 -12.90 -9.71 3.11
N ARG A 91 -11.95 -9.13 2.38
CA ARG A 91 -12.09 -7.90 1.59
C ARG A 91 -12.81 -8.15 0.26
N ASP A 92 -14.13 -8.24 0.32
CA ASP A 92 -14.98 -8.39 -0.86
C ASP A 92 -15.86 -7.14 -1.01
N ALA A 93 -15.65 -6.41 -2.10
CA ALA A 93 -16.38 -5.17 -2.38
C ALA A 93 -17.88 -5.38 -2.66
N THR A 94 -18.31 -6.62 -2.90
CA THR A 94 -19.73 -6.97 -3.10
C THR A 94 -20.48 -7.14 -1.78
N ARG A 95 -19.76 -7.28 -0.66
CA ARG A 95 -20.39 -7.41 0.67
C ARG A 95 -21.14 -6.11 1.00
N PRO A 96 -22.38 -6.21 1.53
CA PRO A 96 -23.23 -5.05 1.78
C PRO A 96 -22.57 -4.04 2.72
N GLU A 97 -21.87 -4.51 3.76
CA GLU A 97 -21.14 -3.67 4.72
C GLU A 97 -20.04 -2.83 4.05
N LEU A 98 -19.23 -3.45 3.18
CA LEU A 98 -18.15 -2.75 2.47
C LEU A 98 -18.69 -1.85 1.36
N ASN A 99 -19.72 -2.30 0.65
CA ASN A 99 -20.39 -1.51 -0.38
C ASN A 99 -21.02 -0.24 0.23
N GLU A 100 -21.71 -0.34 1.37
CA GLU A 100 -22.25 0.83 2.07
C GLU A 100 -21.15 1.82 2.45
N ILE A 101 -20.01 1.34 2.95
CA ILE A 101 -18.88 2.20 3.30
C ILE A 101 -18.36 2.94 2.06
N MET A 102 -18.16 2.22 0.95
CA MET A 102 -17.61 2.76 -0.29
C MET A 102 -18.56 3.72 -1.01
N THR A 103 -19.87 3.47 -0.99
CA THR A 103 -20.86 4.33 -1.64
C THR A 103 -21.24 5.53 -0.77
N ASN A 104 -21.49 5.31 0.53
CA ASN A 104 -22.21 6.26 1.37
C ASN A 104 -21.40 6.83 2.54
N LYS A 105 -20.22 6.28 2.88
CA LYS A 105 -19.45 6.76 4.04
C LYS A 105 -18.19 7.51 3.61
N ILE A 106 -17.32 6.87 2.83
CA ILE A 106 -16.02 7.42 2.46
C ILE A 106 -15.74 7.15 0.98
N GLN A 107 -15.52 8.23 0.22
CA GLN A 107 -15.07 8.16 -1.16
C GLN A 107 -13.67 8.77 -1.27
N GLY A 108 -12.75 8.08 -1.93
CA GLY A 108 -11.37 8.51 -2.09
C GLY A 108 -10.79 8.21 -3.47
N PRO A 109 -11.41 8.66 -4.58
CA PRO A 109 -10.88 8.34 -5.90
C PRO A 109 -9.55 9.10 -6.15
N PRO A 110 -8.53 8.41 -6.71
CA PRO A 110 -7.34 9.08 -7.21
C PRO A 110 -7.68 9.88 -8.48
N LEU A 111 -7.08 11.06 -8.61
CA LEU A 111 -7.20 11.84 -9.84
C LEU A 111 -6.40 11.18 -10.97
N PRO A 112 -6.88 11.22 -12.23
CA PRO A 112 -6.21 10.58 -13.37
C PRO A 112 -4.82 11.16 -13.66
N GLY A 113 -4.65 12.46 -13.42
CA GLY A 113 -3.40 13.17 -13.66
C GLY A 113 -2.31 12.89 -12.62
N ILE A 114 -1.10 13.30 -12.96
CA ILE A 114 0.05 13.33 -12.06
C ILE A 114 0.49 14.79 -11.94
N THR A 115 0.94 15.19 -10.75
CA THR A 115 1.56 16.51 -10.57
C THR A 115 2.90 16.61 -11.31
N PRO A 116 3.43 17.82 -11.59
CA PRO A 116 4.76 17.98 -12.22
C PRO A 116 5.90 17.26 -11.47
N ASN A 117 5.73 17.04 -10.17
CA ASN A 117 6.68 16.33 -9.31
C ASN A 117 6.41 14.81 -9.22
N GLY A 118 5.60 14.23 -10.10
CA GLY A 118 5.42 12.78 -10.15
C GLY A 118 4.46 12.20 -9.10
N ARG A 119 3.74 13.04 -8.34
CA ARG A 119 2.85 12.60 -7.26
C ARG A 119 1.40 12.42 -7.72
N ARG A 120 0.75 11.36 -7.25
CA ARG A 120 -0.69 11.11 -7.43
C ARG A 120 -1.49 11.83 -6.35
N VAL A 121 -2.53 12.54 -6.76
CA VAL A 121 -3.45 13.22 -5.84
C VAL A 121 -4.69 12.35 -5.64
N THR A 122 -5.10 12.16 -4.39
CA THR A 122 -6.35 11.49 -4.04
C THR A 122 -7.20 12.46 -3.25
N ILE A 123 -8.47 12.62 -3.63
CA ILE A 123 -9.42 13.47 -2.90
C ILE A 123 -10.29 12.57 -2.05
N CYS A 124 -10.19 12.70 -0.73
CA CYS A 124 -11.03 11.97 0.21
C CYS A 124 -12.21 12.84 0.66
N ARG A 125 -13.42 12.33 0.51
CA ARG A 125 -14.66 12.89 1.01
C ARG A 125 -15.30 11.91 1.99
N ALA A 126 -15.53 12.35 3.21
CA ALA A 126 -16.39 11.65 4.17
C ALA A 126 -17.79 12.29 4.17
N TYR A 127 -18.84 11.49 4.16
CA TYR A 127 -20.22 11.96 4.27
C TYR A 127 -20.62 12.18 5.74
N LYS A 128 -21.48 13.18 5.99
CA LYS A 128 -21.85 13.63 7.34
C LYS A 128 -22.64 12.61 8.18
N ASP A 129 -23.24 11.58 7.58
CA ASP A 129 -24.03 10.57 8.29
C ASP A 129 -23.17 9.48 8.95
N PHE A 130 -22.25 9.92 9.81
CA PHE A 130 -21.52 9.06 10.74
C PHE A 130 -22.31 8.81 12.05
N SER A 131 -23.64 9.01 12.02
CA SER A 131 -24.53 8.80 13.15
C SER A 131 -25.51 7.66 12.87
N SER A 132 -25.17 6.41 13.20
CA SER A 132 -26.16 5.42 13.69
C SER A 132 -25.59 4.07 14.14
N HIS A 133 -24.32 3.73 13.95
CA HIS A 133 -23.81 2.44 14.45
C HIS A 133 -23.27 2.57 15.88
N ARG A 134 -24.19 2.53 16.85
CA ARG A 134 -23.92 2.00 18.20
C ARG A 134 -23.48 0.54 18.01
N GLY A 135 -22.16 0.27 18.03
CA GLY A 135 -21.69 -1.11 17.84
C GLY A 135 -20.19 -1.38 17.93
N LEU A 136 -19.33 -0.38 18.11
CA LEU A 136 -17.92 -0.60 18.44
C LEU A 136 -17.64 0.01 19.81
N SER A 137 -17.97 -0.73 20.86
CA SER A 137 -17.41 -0.51 22.18
C SER A 137 -15.92 -0.88 22.12
N ILE A 138 -15.08 0.09 21.79
CA ILE A 138 -13.66 0.02 22.14
C ILE A 138 -13.66 0.16 23.66
N ASN A 139 -13.51 -0.96 24.37
CA ASN A 139 -13.30 -0.97 25.80
C ASN A 139 -12.05 -0.15 26.11
N GLN A 140 -12.26 1.10 26.53
CA GLN A 140 -11.22 1.94 27.14
C GLN A 140 -10.95 1.43 28.56
N HIS A 141 -10.33 0.26 28.68
CA HIS A 141 -9.67 -0.17 29.91
C HIS A 141 -8.27 -0.67 29.57
N ALA A 142 -7.35 0.27 29.41
CA ALA A 142 -5.92 0.05 29.57
C ALA A 142 -5.27 1.38 29.94
N CYS A 143 -4.98 1.51 31.24
CA CYS A 143 -4.09 2.43 31.96
C CYS A 143 -4.13 3.94 31.63
#